data_AF-A0A563EIU3-F1
#
_entry.id   AF-A0A563EIU3-F1
#
_cell.length_a   1.000
_cell.length_b   1.000
_cell.length_c   1.000
_cell.angle_alpha   90.00
_cell.angle_beta   90.00
_cell.angle_gamma   90.00
#
_symmetry.space_group_name_H-M   'P 1'
#
loop_
_entity.id
_entity.type
_entity.pdbx_description
1 polymer ?
#
loop_
_entity_poly.entity_id
_entity_poly.type
_entity_poly.pdbx_seq_one_letter_code
_entity_poly.pdbx_strand_id
1 'polypeptide(L)'
;MILAEALELELDAIFVDDVDIFGSRAASLLRELTRGGKTVVVAAVRNTKLDFVPSTLRAADVSADDPLSDDDLRSLIKVLKTHGLLGVLKQHRWPFRRLEELRRMCEHSLLVAMIQVVTGQLFEDKVRSEFEQLDDGQALVYATICVLESAEVFKRRGVDSVDLLQIVSPGAPSARMERAIASLIHMRLVVRGSNGMIRCRQRTIADTVIKVVLKKRTSLLGEVMKSLIRFYAGYAGHIDDSNNPYRRTMVRLLNHALMIEFRLPDDTVREIYDSVQEFLDYDFHYWLQRGEFELQRNHLGIAANYFQSARGCGGEGDYKVETGWASVTLRRSAEDSSDSDKRQAAIAALKALDDVCRTRGTSSEHSFVVMARAGTEWLETVYKFLLERDFSVSVSTIKGVIELGRKISLDSFQFDRAVREYEPRLSRLIERNRGVPT
;
A
#
# COMPACT_ATOMS: atom_id res chain seq x y z
N MET A 1 -5.45 -6.73 24.10
CA MET A 1 -6.34 -7.90 24.00
C MET A 1 -5.56 -9.14 23.64
N ILE A 2 -5.06 -9.31 22.40
CA ILE A 2 -4.31 -10.51 21.97
C ILE A 2 -3.08 -10.84 22.84
N LEU A 3 -2.30 -9.84 23.26
CA LEU A 3 -1.13 -10.07 24.11
C LEU A 3 -1.50 -10.60 25.51
N ALA A 4 -2.55 -10.05 26.12
CA ALA A 4 -2.98 -10.48 27.45
C ALA A 4 -3.46 -11.93 27.41
N GLU A 5 -4.26 -12.27 26.39
CA GLU A 5 -4.74 -13.62 26.13
C GLU A 5 -3.59 -14.61 25.87
N ALA A 6 -2.60 -14.22 25.07
CA ALA A 6 -1.41 -15.05 24.81
C ALA A 6 -0.56 -15.28 26.08
N LEU A 7 -0.48 -14.29 26.97
CA LEU A 7 0.25 -14.40 28.24
C LEU A 7 -0.49 -15.26 29.27
N GLU A 8 -1.82 -15.22 29.28
CA GLU A 8 -2.67 -16.05 30.16
C GLU A 8 -2.63 -17.54 29.80
N LEU A 9 -2.47 -17.86 28.51
CA LEU A 9 -2.47 -19.25 28.02
C LEU A 9 -1.16 -20.01 28.28
N GLU A 10 -0.13 -19.35 28.81
CA GLU A 10 1.19 -19.92 29.14
C GLU A 10 1.80 -20.82 28.05
N LEU A 11 1.69 -20.40 26.79
CA LEU A 11 2.14 -21.21 25.66
C LEU A 11 3.67 -21.39 25.63
N ASP A 12 4.12 -22.61 25.30
CA ASP A 12 5.53 -22.94 25.10
C ASP A 12 6.10 -22.33 23.80
N ALA A 13 5.24 -22.17 22.79
CA ALA A 13 5.60 -21.60 21.51
C ALA A 13 4.48 -20.71 20.94
N ILE A 14 4.87 -19.59 20.34
CA ILE A 14 3.96 -18.63 19.71
C ILE A 14 4.48 -18.31 18.31
N PHE A 15 3.61 -18.50 17.31
CA PHE A 15 3.88 -18.12 15.92
C PHE A 15 3.16 -16.81 15.60
N VAL A 16 3.91 -15.80 15.17
CA VAL A 16 3.40 -14.49 14.77
C VAL A 16 3.63 -14.33 13.28
N ASP A 17 2.58 -14.52 12.48
CA ASP A 17 2.63 -14.33 11.03
C ASP A 17 2.48 -12.84 10.64
N ASP A 18 3.15 -12.40 9.56
CA ASP A 18 3.17 -11.01 9.08
C ASP A 18 3.40 -9.96 10.22
N VAL A 19 4.49 -10.09 11.00
CA VAL A 19 4.75 -9.21 12.17
C VAL A 19 4.84 -7.73 11.81
N ASP A 20 5.10 -7.40 10.54
CA ASP A 20 5.14 -6.03 10.03
C ASP A 20 3.82 -5.27 10.19
N ILE A 21 2.70 -5.98 10.41
CA ILE A 21 1.39 -5.37 10.69
C ILE A 21 1.42 -4.54 11.97
N PHE A 22 2.29 -4.86 12.93
CA PHE A 22 2.42 -4.13 14.19
C PHE A 22 3.32 -2.89 14.10
N GLY A 23 3.97 -2.64 12.96
CA GLY A 23 4.82 -1.47 12.72
C GLY A 23 5.85 -1.26 13.83
N SER A 24 5.93 -0.04 14.37
CA SER A 24 6.85 0.32 15.45
C SER A 24 6.63 -0.45 16.77
N ARG A 25 5.47 -1.10 16.96
CA ARG A 25 5.15 -1.89 18.16
C ARG A 25 5.53 -3.37 18.05
N ALA A 26 5.95 -3.83 16.87
CA ALA A 26 6.36 -5.22 16.65
C ALA A 26 7.43 -5.66 17.66
N ALA A 27 8.43 -4.80 17.89
CA ALA A 27 9.55 -5.06 18.76
C ALA A 27 9.18 -5.29 20.24
N SER A 28 8.27 -4.47 20.77
CA SER A 28 7.84 -4.58 22.17
C SER A 28 6.95 -5.81 22.33
N LEU A 29 6.05 -6.04 21.36
CA LEU A 29 5.19 -7.22 21.32
C LEU A 29 5.99 -8.51 21.36
N LEU A 30 6.97 -8.67 20.45
CA LEU A 30 7.79 -9.88 20.41
C LEU A 30 8.58 -10.08 21.71
N ARG A 31 9.15 -9.01 22.29
CA ARG A 31 9.85 -9.10 23.58
C ARG A 31 8.94 -9.56 24.71
N GLU A 32 7.74 -9.02 24.81
CA GLU A 32 6.78 -9.38 25.85
C GLU A 32 6.35 -10.85 25.69
N LEU A 33 6.12 -11.31 24.46
CA LEU A 33 5.75 -12.71 24.16
C LEU A 33 6.85 -13.72 24.51
N THR A 34 8.13 -13.35 24.46
CA THR A 34 9.23 -14.29 24.82
C THR A 34 9.26 -14.66 26.30
N ARG A 35 8.57 -13.91 27.18
CA ARG A 35 8.54 -14.12 28.64
C ARG A 35 9.93 -14.34 29.26
N GLY A 36 10.93 -13.59 28.79
CA GLY A 36 12.32 -13.71 29.25
C GLY A 36 13.00 -15.01 28.82
N GLY A 37 12.58 -15.61 27.70
CA GLY A 37 13.13 -16.84 27.12
C GLY A 37 12.37 -18.12 27.49
N LYS A 38 11.25 -18.01 28.21
CA LYS A 38 10.41 -19.17 28.57
C LYS A 38 9.50 -19.64 27.43
N THR A 39 9.24 -18.77 26.45
CA THR A 39 8.38 -19.06 25.30
C THR A 39 9.19 -18.89 24.01
N VAL A 40 9.12 -19.89 23.13
CA VAL A 40 9.71 -19.82 21.79
C VAL A 40 8.81 -18.96 20.91
N VAL A 41 9.30 -17.79 20.49
CA VAL A 41 8.56 -16.91 19.57
C VAL A 41 9.16 -17.05 18.18
N VAL A 42 8.34 -17.47 17.23
CA VAL A 42 8.69 -17.51 15.81
C VAL A 42 7.89 -16.42 15.11
N ALA A 43 8.59 -15.45 14.52
CA ALA A 43 7.96 -14.35 13.80
C ALA A 43 8.27 -14.45 12.31
N ALA A 44 7.23 -14.44 11.48
CA ALA A 44 7.40 -14.30 10.03
C ALA A 44 7.35 -12.82 9.67
N VAL A 45 8.40 -12.36 8.97
CA VAL A 45 8.51 -10.99 8.45
C VAL A 45 8.92 -11.06 6.99
N ARG A 46 8.41 -10.12 6.18
CA ARG A 46 8.90 -9.97 4.80
C ARG A 46 10.30 -9.38 4.82
N ASN A 47 11.19 -9.87 3.97
CA ASN A 47 12.57 -9.37 3.87
C ASN A 47 12.64 -7.85 3.66
N THR A 48 11.73 -7.27 2.87
CA THR A 48 11.65 -5.82 2.65
C THR A 48 11.19 -5.00 3.86
N LYS A 49 10.82 -5.67 4.95
CA LYS A 49 10.31 -5.09 6.19
C LYS A 49 11.04 -5.65 7.41
N LEU A 50 12.21 -6.27 7.21
CA LEU A 50 13.04 -6.79 8.31
C LEU A 50 13.45 -5.66 9.27
N ASP A 51 13.63 -4.44 8.75
CA ASP A 51 14.00 -3.24 9.52
C ASP A 51 12.99 -2.86 10.62
N PHE A 52 11.75 -3.36 10.54
CA PHE A 52 10.75 -3.18 11.60
C PHE A 52 10.99 -4.07 12.83
N VAL A 53 11.87 -5.07 12.72
CA VAL A 53 12.33 -5.93 13.81
C VAL A 53 13.70 -5.42 14.27
N PRO A 54 13.80 -4.75 15.42
CA PRO A 54 15.05 -4.14 15.83
C PRO A 54 16.11 -5.17 16.16
N SER A 55 17.34 -4.90 15.70
CA SER A 55 18.57 -5.69 15.94
C SER A 55 18.86 -6.02 17.40
N THR A 56 18.23 -5.31 18.35
CA THR A 56 18.30 -5.60 19.79
C THR A 56 17.63 -6.93 20.20
N LEU A 57 16.72 -7.46 19.38
CA LEU A 57 16.17 -8.81 19.56
C LEU A 57 17.24 -9.82 19.09
N ARG A 58 17.78 -10.61 20.02
CA ARG A 58 18.67 -11.74 19.70
C ARG A 58 17.86 -12.90 19.12
N ALA A 59 17.39 -12.75 17.89
CA ALA A 59 16.71 -13.80 17.14
C ALA A 59 17.72 -14.58 16.29
N ALA A 60 17.42 -15.87 16.07
CA ALA A 60 18.07 -16.62 15.00
C ALA A 60 17.29 -16.34 13.71
N ASP A 61 17.94 -15.71 12.74
CA ASP A 61 17.33 -15.44 11.45
C ASP A 61 17.30 -16.72 10.61
N VAL A 62 16.10 -17.10 10.17
CA VAL A 62 15.88 -18.20 9.24
C VAL A 62 15.30 -17.60 7.97
N SER A 63 16.09 -17.59 6.91
CA SER A 63 15.64 -17.12 5.60
C SER A 63 14.79 -18.21 4.94
N ALA A 64 13.51 -17.92 4.75
CA ALA A 64 12.63 -18.75 3.93
C ALA A 64 12.85 -18.52 2.42
N ASP A 65 13.64 -17.51 2.05
CA ASP A 65 13.97 -17.15 0.67
C ASP A 65 15.23 -17.87 0.17
N ASP A 66 15.91 -18.64 1.03
CA ASP A 66 17.07 -19.43 0.63
C ASP A 66 16.67 -20.47 -0.43
N PRO A 67 17.43 -20.61 -1.53
CA PRO A 67 17.10 -21.59 -2.57
C PRO A 67 17.05 -23.01 -2.00
N LEU A 68 16.04 -23.77 -2.43
CA LEU A 68 15.96 -25.20 -2.09
C LEU A 68 17.22 -25.94 -2.51
N SER A 69 17.74 -26.78 -1.61
CA SER A 69 18.92 -27.57 -1.90
C SER A 69 18.65 -28.63 -2.97
N ASP A 70 19.70 -29.15 -3.60
CA ASP A 70 19.60 -30.28 -4.53
C ASP A 70 18.88 -31.48 -3.90
N ASP A 71 19.07 -31.72 -2.60
CA ASP A 71 18.47 -32.85 -1.91
C ASP A 71 16.98 -32.63 -1.62
N ASP A 72 16.57 -31.39 -1.33
CA ASP A 72 15.16 -31.01 -1.23
C ASP A 72 14.47 -31.20 -2.58
N LEU A 73 15.07 -30.69 -3.66
CA LEU A 73 14.53 -30.80 -5.01
C LEU A 73 14.46 -32.26 -5.49
N ARG A 74 15.48 -33.08 -5.19
CA ARG A 74 15.45 -34.54 -5.47
C ARG A 74 14.32 -35.23 -4.70
N SER A 75 14.12 -34.86 -3.44
CA SER A 75 13.04 -35.39 -2.60
C SER A 75 11.68 -35.02 -3.16
N LEU A 76 11.49 -33.76 -3.60
CA LEU A 76 10.28 -33.30 -4.27
C LEU A 76 10.02 -34.07 -5.58
N ILE A 77 11.04 -34.24 -6.43
CA ILE A 77 10.91 -35.03 -7.68
C ILE A 77 10.52 -36.48 -7.36
N LYS A 78 11.08 -37.06 -6.31
CA LYS A 78 10.74 -38.43 -5.86
C LYS A 78 9.26 -38.50 -5.47
N VAL A 79 8.77 -37.57 -4.66
CA VAL A 79 7.35 -37.49 -4.27
C VAL A 79 6.44 -37.32 -5.49
N LEU A 80 6.76 -36.37 -6.39
CA LEU A 80 6.01 -36.16 -7.63
C LEU A 80 5.98 -37.42 -8.50
N LYS A 81 7.09 -38.16 -8.60
CA LYS A 81 7.16 -39.43 -9.33
C LYS A 81 6.27 -40.49 -8.68
N THR A 82 6.35 -40.65 -7.37
CA THR A 82 5.56 -41.64 -6.62
C THR A 82 4.05 -41.43 -6.82
N HIS A 83 3.60 -40.17 -6.86
CA HIS A 83 2.20 -39.83 -7.06
C HIS A 83 1.79 -39.64 -8.53
N GLY A 84 2.68 -39.90 -9.49
CA GLY A 84 2.38 -39.75 -10.92
C GLY A 84 2.29 -38.30 -11.43
N LEU A 85 2.66 -37.33 -10.60
CA LEU A 85 2.54 -35.88 -10.77
C LEU A 85 3.77 -35.20 -11.40
N LEU A 86 4.65 -35.95 -12.07
CA LEU A 86 5.83 -35.37 -12.73
C LEU A 86 5.48 -34.37 -13.86
N GLY A 87 4.27 -34.43 -14.41
CA GLY A 87 3.77 -33.55 -15.47
C GLY A 87 4.84 -33.23 -16.55
N VAL A 88 5.23 -31.96 -16.70
CA VAL A 88 6.23 -31.53 -17.69
C VAL A 88 7.62 -32.13 -17.47
N LEU A 89 7.99 -32.45 -16.23
CA LEU A 89 9.28 -33.07 -15.93
C LEU A 89 9.40 -34.49 -16.51
N LYS A 90 8.28 -35.12 -16.90
CA LYS A 90 8.31 -36.40 -17.63
C LYS A 90 9.04 -36.30 -18.97
N GLN A 91 9.02 -35.12 -19.61
CA GLN A 91 9.68 -34.88 -20.90
C GLN A 91 11.20 -35.04 -20.80
N HIS A 92 11.76 -34.76 -19.62
CA HIS A 92 13.17 -34.97 -19.37
C HIS A 92 13.43 -36.43 -18.99
N ARG A 93 14.16 -37.15 -19.86
CA ARG A 93 14.55 -38.54 -19.63
C ARG A 93 15.55 -38.68 -18.47
N TRP A 94 16.45 -37.72 -18.32
CA TRP A 94 17.58 -37.79 -17.39
C TRP A 94 17.26 -37.11 -16.05
N PRO A 95 17.57 -37.73 -14.88
CA PRO A 95 17.29 -37.17 -13.56
C PRO A 95 17.90 -35.78 -13.32
N PHE A 96 19.14 -35.57 -13.78
CA PHE A 96 19.81 -34.28 -13.66
C PHE A 96 19.07 -33.14 -14.38
N ARG A 97 18.54 -33.40 -15.58
CA ARG A 97 17.74 -32.41 -16.34
C ARG A 97 16.41 -32.07 -15.64
N ARG A 98 15.79 -33.04 -14.96
CA ARG A 98 14.59 -32.77 -14.13
C ARG A 98 14.93 -31.87 -12.94
N LEU A 99 16.11 -32.09 -12.35
CA LEU A 99 16.59 -31.31 -11.22
C LEU A 99 16.90 -29.86 -11.63
N GLU A 100 17.61 -29.66 -12.73
CA GLU A 100 17.89 -28.33 -13.30
C GLU A 100 16.60 -27.59 -13.63
N GLU A 101 15.65 -28.25 -14.32
CA GLU A 101 14.40 -27.61 -14.71
C GLU A 101 13.55 -27.27 -13.49
N LEU A 102 13.44 -28.17 -12.51
CA LEU A 102 12.70 -27.88 -11.29
C LEU A 102 13.35 -26.73 -10.49
N ARG A 103 14.69 -26.68 -10.42
CA ARG A 103 15.42 -25.58 -9.77
C ARG A 103 15.05 -24.25 -10.42
N ARG A 104 15.14 -24.18 -11.75
CA ARG A 104 14.81 -22.99 -12.54
C ARG A 104 13.37 -22.52 -12.30
N MET A 105 12.42 -23.46 -12.18
CA MET A 105 11.03 -23.13 -11.89
C MET A 105 10.81 -22.63 -10.44
N CYS A 106 11.58 -23.16 -9.48
CA CYS A 106 11.49 -22.81 -8.07
C CYS A 106 12.14 -21.47 -7.70
N GLU A 107 12.92 -20.83 -8.58
CA GLU A 107 13.64 -19.57 -8.32
C GLU A 107 12.75 -18.45 -7.77
N HIS A 108 11.45 -18.44 -8.09
CA HIS A 108 10.53 -17.40 -7.65
C HIS A 108 9.52 -17.85 -6.59
N SER A 109 9.10 -19.12 -6.61
CA SER A 109 8.18 -19.69 -5.62
C SER A 109 7.99 -21.18 -5.86
N LEU A 110 8.22 -22.00 -4.82
CA LEU A 110 7.97 -23.44 -4.87
C LEU A 110 6.52 -23.76 -5.28
N LEU A 111 5.54 -23.03 -4.75
CA LEU A 111 4.13 -23.26 -5.05
C LEU A 111 3.82 -23.04 -6.55
N VAL A 112 4.31 -21.94 -7.10
CA VAL A 112 4.18 -21.59 -8.52
C VAL A 112 4.82 -22.68 -9.39
N ALA A 113 6.02 -23.11 -9.02
CA ALA A 113 6.73 -24.20 -9.68
C ALA A 113 5.93 -25.50 -9.66
N MET A 114 5.38 -25.89 -8.50
CA MET A 114 4.59 -27.12 -8.36
C MET A 114 3.34 -27.09 -9.25
N ILE A 115 2.65 -25.96 -9.31
CA ILE A 115 1.49 -25.81 -10.19
C ILE A 115 1.92 -25.99 -11.64
N GLN A 116 2.94 -25.27 -12.09
CA GLN A 116 3.41 -25.35 -13.47
C GLN A 116 3.93 -26.74 -13.84
N VAL A 117 4.61 -27.43 -12.92
CA VAL A 117 5.08 -28.81 -13.13
C VAL A 117 3.91 -29.74 -13.40
N VAL A 118 2.85 -29.66 -12.59
CA VAL A 118 1.71 -30.56 -12.66
C VAL A 118 0.79 -30.22 -13.83
N THR A 119 0.57 -28.94 -14.13
CA THR A 119 -0.43 -28.50 -15.12
C THR A 119 0.17 -28.31 -16.51
N GLY A 120 1.49 -28.12 -16.59
CA GLY A 120 2.20 -27.76 -17.82
C GLY A 120 1.89 -26.36 -18.36
N GLN A 121 1.25 -25.52 -17.57
CA GLN A 121 0.94 -24.13 -17.90
C GLN A 121 1.65 -23.21 -16.93
N LEU A 122 2.09 -22.03 -17.40
CA LEU A 122 2.56 -20.98 -16.50
C LEU A 122 1.45 -20.65 -15.49
N PHE A 123 1.84 -20.42 -14.25
CA PHE A 123 0.88 -20.13 -13.18
C PHE A 123 0.00 -18.92 -13.48
N GLU A 124 0.58 -17.85 -14.02
CA GLU A 124 -0.16 -16.66 -14.43
C GLU A 124 -1.22 -16.95 -15.51
N ASP A 125 -0.91 -17.83 -16.47
CA ASP A 125 -1.84 -18.23 -17.54
C ASP A 125 -2.95 -19.13 -16.99
N LYS A 126 -2.63 -20.04 -16.08
CA LYS A 126 -3.63 -20.85 -15.40
C LYS A 126 -4.59 -19.98 -14.59
N VAL A 127 -4.08 -19.04 -13.79
CA VAL A 127 -4.91 -18.13 -13.00
C VAL A 127 -5.82 -17.30 -13.90
N ARG A 128 -5.29 -16.81 -15.04
CA ARG A 128 -6.09 -16.08 -16.03
C ARG A 128 -7.19 -16.96 -16.62
N SER A 129 -6.86 -18.17 -17.06
CA SER A 129 -7.82 -19.10 -17.65
C SER A 129 -8.92 -19.51 -16.67
N GLU A 130 -8.59 -19.76 -15.40
CA GLU A 130 -9.59 -20.02 -14.35
C GLU A 130 -10.53 -18.84 -14.16
N PHE A 131 -10.02 -17.61 -14.23
CA PHE A 131 -10.85 -16.40 -14.09
C PHE A 131 -11.74 -16.17 -15.31
N GLU A 132 -11.23 -16.40 -16.52
CA GLU A 132 -11.96 -16.21 -17.79
C GLU A 132 -13.14 -17.19 -17.95
N GLN A 133 -13.14 -18.30 -17.23
CA GLN A 133 -14.24 -19.28 -17.22
C GLN A 133 -15.39 -18.88 -16.29
N LEU A 134 -15.25 -17.81 -15.50
CA LEU A 134 -16.27 -17.34 -14.57
C LEU A 134 -17.33 -16.51 -15.27
N ASP A 135 -18.59 -16.70 -14.88
CA ASP A 135 -19.65 -15.75 -15.23
C ASP A 135 -19.46 -14.42 -14.49
N ASP A 136 -20.18 -13.37 -14.90
CA ASP A 136 -20.00 -12.01 -14.34
C ASP A 136 -20.21 -11.95 -12.81
N GLY A 137 -21.15 -12.74 -12.27
CA GLY A 137 -21.41 -12.75 -10.84
C GLY A 137 -20.30 -13.46 -10.08
N GLN A 138 -19.85 -14.61 -10.56
CA GLN A 138 -18.70 -15.32 -10.01
C GLN A 138 -17.42 -14.48 -10.08
N ALA A 139 -17.19 -13.79 -11.21
CA ALA A 139 -16.04 -12.93 -11.42
C ALA A 139 -16.03 -11.75 -10.44
N LEU A 140 -17.18 -11.10 -10.21
CA LEU A 140 -17.31 -10.01 -9.24
C LEU A 140 -17.01 -10.48 -7.81
N VAL A 141 -17.61 -11.60 -7.38
CA VAL A 141 -17.37 -12.16 -6.04
C VAL A 141 -15.91 -12.56 -5.86
N TYR A 142 -15.35 -13.28 -6.84
CA TYR A 142 -13.97 -13.75 -6.76
C TYR A 142 -12.97 -12.60 -6.77
N ALA A 143 -13.18 -11.58 -7.62
CA ALA A 143 -12.36 -10.38 -7.65
C ALA A 143 -12.40 -9.63 -6.32
N THR A 144 -13.59 -9.50 -5.70
CA THR A 144 -13.77 -8.87 -4.38
C THR A 144 -12.93 -9.56 -3.30
N ILE A 145 -12.98 -10.89 -3.24
CA ILE A 145 -12.17 -11.67 -2.28
C ILE A 145 -10.67 -11.50 -2.57
N CYS A 146 -10.26 -11.54 -3.85
CA CYS A 146 -8.86 -11.36 -4.23
C CYS A 146 -8.32 -9.98 -3.81
N VAL A 147 -9.10 -8.91 -4.02
CA VAL A 147 -8.73 -7.56 -3.58
C VAL A 147 -8.56 -7.52 -2.05
N LEU A 148 -9.51 -8.07 -1.29
CA LEU A 148 -9.46 -8.10 0.18
C LEU A 148 -8.28 -8.91 0.74
N GLU A 149 -7.88 -10.00 0.09
CA GLU A 149 -6.80 -10.86 0.58
C GLU A 149 -5.41 -10.49 0.11
N SER A 150 -5.33 -9.70 -0.96
CA SER A 150 -4.05 -9.38 -1.54
C SER A 150 -3.11 -8.77 -0.50
N ALA A 151 -1.88 -9.29 -0.54
CA ALA A 151 -0.75 -8.84 0.23
C ALA A 151 -0.36 -7.39 -0.10
N GLU A 152 -0.64 -6.95 -1.33
CA GLU A 152 -0.39 -5.60 -1.83
C GLU A 152 -1.44 -4.61 -1.31
N VAL A 153 -2.68 -5.08 -1.08
CA VAL A 153 -3.82 -4.20 -0.87
C VAL A 153 -4.29 -4.15 0.58
N PHE A 154 -4.98 -5.19 1.06
CA PHE A 154 -5.68 -5.13 2.35
C PHE A 154 -5.10 -6.03 3.42
N LYS A 155 -4.37 -7.07 3.01
CA LYS A 155 -3.83 -8.11 3.91
C LYS A 155 -4.86 -8.73 4.85
N ARG A 156 -6.16 -8.70 4.51
CA ARG A 156 -7.20 -9.33 5.33
C ARG A 156 -7.19 -10.82 5.05
N ARG A 157 -7.42 -11.66 6.06
CA ARG A 157 -7.52 -13.11 5.85
C ARG A 157 -8.97 -13.53 5.79
N GLY A 158 -9.53 -13.49 4.58
CA GLY A 158 -10.92 -13.82 4.31
C GLY A 158 -11.92 -12.76 4.77
N VAL A 159 -13.18 -13.03 4.48
CA VAL A 159 -14.32 -12.15 4.71
C VAL A 159 -15.51 -12.98 5.22
N ASP A 160 -16.32 -12.41 6.10
CA ASP A 160 -17.55 -13.06 6.54
C ASP A 160 -18.51 -13.21 5.36
N SER A 161 -19.30 -14.29 5.32
CA SER A 161 -20.21 -14.53 4.20
C SER A 161 -21.31 -13.48 4.08
N VAL A 162 -21.79 -12.93 5.21
CA VAL A 162 -22.80 -11.88 5.24
C VAL A 162 -22.21 -10.57 4.73
N ASP A 163 -21.03 -10.19 5.25
CA ASP A 163 -20.29 -9.01 4.79
C ASP A 163 -20.01 -9.10 3.28
N LEU A 164 -19.51 -10.25 2.80
CA LEU A 164 -19.24 -10.46 1.39
C LEU A 164 -20.49 -10.28 0.53
N LEU A 165 -21.61 -10.86 0.96
CA LEU A 165 -22.87 -10.75 0.22
C LEU A 165 -23.36 -9.30 0.14
N GLN A 166 -23.24 -8.55 1.24
CA GLN A 166 -23.60 -7.13 1.27
C GLN A 166 -22.67 -6.27 0.39
N ILE A 167 -21.38 -6.58 0.34
CA ILE A 167 -20.43 -5.90 -0.55
C ILE A 167 -20.83 -6.10 -2.01
N VAL A 168 -21.06 -7.34 -2.45
CA VAL A 168 -21.33 -7.67 -3.86
C VAL A 168 -22.79 -7.51 -4.26
N SER A 169 -23.66 -7.13 -3.33
CA SER A 169 -25.09 -6.87 -3.54
C SER A 169 -25.56 -5.75 -2.61
N PRO A 170 -25.21 -4.49 -2.91
CA PRO A 170 -25.65 -3.35 -2.12
C PRO A 170 -27.18 -3.22 -2.22
N GLY A 171 -27.90 -3.69 -1.21
CA GLY A 171 -29.36 -3.72 -1.16
C GLY A 171 -29.91 -5.03 -0.58
N ALA A 172 -31.01 -5.53 -1.16
CA ALA A 172 -31.61 -6.79 -0.74
C ALA A 172 -30.72 -8.00 -1.10
N PRO A 173 -30.74 -9.09 -0.31
CA PRO A 173 -29.95 -10.30 -0.59
C PRO A 173 -30.17 -10.83 -2.01
N SER A 174 -29.08 -10.98 -2.75
CA SER A 174 -29.11 -11.47 -4.13
C SER A 174 -28.89 -12.98 -4.16
N ALA A 175 -29.96 -13.74 -4.42
CA ALA A 175 -29.86 -15.19 -4.63
C ALA A 175 -28.87 -15.57 -5.75
N ARG A 176 -28.64 -14.66 -6.72
CA ARG A 176 -27.61 -14.84 -7.75
C ARG A 176 -26.21 -14.84 -7.13
N MET A 177 -25.91 -13.90 -6.23
CA MET A 177 -24.58 -13.80 -5.61
C MET A 177 -24.34 -14.88 -4.57
N GLU A 178 -25.38 -15.32 -3.85
CA GLU A 178 -25.28 -16.51 -2.98
C GLU A 178 -24.89 -17.77 -3.78
N ARG A 179 -25.54 -17.98 -4.94
CA ARG A 179 -25.19 -19.07 -5.85
C ARG A 179 -23.78 -18.92 -6.41
N ALA A 180 -23.34 -17.70 -6.73
CA ALA A 180 -21.98 -17.44 -7.18
C ALA A 180 -20.95 -17.82 -6.10
N ILE A 181 -21.16 -17.42 -4.85
CA ILE A 181 -20.31 -17.81 -3.71
C ILE A 181 -20.27 -19.34 -3.56
N ALA A 182 -21.43 -20.00 -3.55
CA ALA A 182 -21.52 -21.46 -3.42
C ALA A 182 -20.79 -22.18 -4.56
N SER A 183 -20.94 -21.69 -5.79
CA SER A 183 -20.27 -22.22 -6.98
C SER A 183 -18.75 -22.06 -6.90
N LEU A 184 -18.24 -20.89 -6.49
CA LEU A 184 -16.80 -20.68 -6.30
C LEU A 184 -16.19 -21.61 -5.24
N ILE A 185 -16.94 -21.91 -4.17
CA ILE A 185 -16.54 -22.89 -3.15
C ILE A 185 -16.51 -24.30 -3.75
N HIS A 186 -17.54 -24.67 -4.51
CA HIS A 186 -17.62 -25.97 -5.17
C HIS A 186 -16.46 -26.19 -6.16
N MET A 187 -16.12 -25.17 -6.94
CA MET A 187 -14.97 -25.16 -7.86
C MET A 187 -13.61 -25.07 -7.13
N ARG A 188 -13.61 -24.89 -5.80
CA ARG A 188 -12.41 -24.71 -4.98
C ARG A 188 -11.53 -23.53 -5.42
N LEU A 189 -12.13 -22.49 -6.00
CA LEU A 189 -11.44 -21.21 -6.22
C LEU A 189 -11.33 -20.44 -4.89
N VAL A 190 -12.36 -20.59 -4.05
CA VAL A 190 -12.40 -20.09 -2.68
C VAL A 190 -12.71 -21.25 -1.73
N VAL A 191 -12.36 -21.08 -0.46
CA VAL A 191 -12.55 -22.05 0.60
C VAL A 191 -13.14 -21.38 1.83
N ARG A 192 -13.89 -22.14 2.64
CA ARG A 192 -14.27 -21.70 3.99
C ARG A 192 -13.17 -22.09 4.96
N GLY A 193 -12.65 -21.11 5.70
CA GLY A 193 -11.72 -21.32 6.79
C GLY A 193 -12.38 -22.02 7.98
N SER A 194 -11.57 -22.50 8.93
CA SER A 194 -12.06 -23.07 10.19
C SER A 194 -12.88 -22.08 11.02
N ASN A 195 -12.61 -20.79 10.86
CA ASN A 195 -13.34 -19.67 11.47
C ASN A 195 -14.60 -19.26 10.69
N GLY A 196 -15.02 -20.03 9.68
CA GLY A 196 -16.20 -19.73 8.85
C GLY A 196 -15.97 -18.69 7.75
N MET A 197 -14.86 -17.94 7.78
CA MET A 197 -14.57 -16.89 6.80
C MET A 197 -14.30 -17.48 5.42
N ILE A 198 -14.78 -16.80 4.38
CA ILE A 198 -14.56 -17.15 2.98
C ILE A 198 -13.23 -16.53 2.55
N ARG A 199 -12.36 -17.36 1.96
CA ARG A 199 -11.03 -16.94 1.53
C ARG A 199 -10.58 -17.58 0.22
N CYS A 200 -9.69 -16.94 -0.52
CA CYS A 200 -8.94 -17.54 -1.61
C CYS A 200 -8.23 -18.81 -1.10
N ARG A 201 -8.17 -19.85 -1.95
CA ARG A 201 -7.46 -21.09 -1.60
C ARG A 201 -5.99 -20.83 -1.23
N GLN A 202 -5.36 -19.84 -1.86
CA GLN A 202 -3.99 -19.42 -1.63
C GLN A 202 -3.86 -17.91 -1.88
N ARG A 203 -3.06 -17.23 -1.05
CA ARG A 203 -2.89 -15.77 -1.12
C ARG A 203 -2.16 -15.30 -2.38
N THR A 204 -1.14 -16.05 -2.80
CA THR A 204 -0.39 -15.78 -4.04
C THR A 204 -1.30 -15.75 -5.28
N ILE A 205 -2.41 -16.51 -5.26
CA ILE A 205 -3.40 -16.47 -6.34
C ILE A 205 -4.13 -15.12 -6.35
N ALA A 206 -4.53 -14.60 -5.19
CA ALA A 206 -5.17 -13.29 -5.09
C ALA A 206 -4.28 -12.17 -5.66
N ASP A 207 -3.00 -12.16 -5.27
CA ASP A 207 -2.02 -11.18 -5.79
C ASP A 207 -1.85 -11.33 -7.31
N THR A 208 -1.81 -12.57 -7.81
CA THR A 208 -1.68 -12.86 -9.24
C THR A 208 -2.91 -12.44 -10.03
N VAL A 209 -4.12 -12.67 -9.51
CA VAL A 209 -5.38 -12.20 -10.11
C VAL A 209 -5.37 -10.68 -10.27
N ILE A 210 -4.93 -9.94 -9.25
CA ILE A 210 -4.82 -8.47 -9.35
C ILE A 210 -3.85 -8.09 -10.47
N LYS A 211 -2.64 -8.65 -10.45
CA LYS A 211 -1.56 -8.30 -11.38
C LYS A 211 -1.88 -8.64 -12.83
N VAL A 212 -2.39 -9.84 -13.10
CA VAL A 212 -2.51 -10.36 -14.48
C VAL A 212 -3.91 -10.25 -15.09
N VAL A 213 -4.94 -10.07 -14.25
CA VAL A 213 -6.35 -9.97 -14.67
C VAL A 213 -6.92 -8.58 -14.34
N LEU A 214 -7.04 -8.21 -13.07
CA LEU A 214 -7.85 -7.04 -12.68
C LEU A 214 -7.25 -5.71 -13.14
N LYS A 215 -5.92 -5.55 -13.09
CA LYS A 215 -5.24 -4.36 -13.65
C LYS A 215 -5.47 -4.19 -15.16
N LYS A 216 -5.93 -5.22 -15.87
CA LYS A 216 -6.32 -5.15 -17.30
C LYS A 216 -7.83 -4.99 -17.51
N ARG A 217 -8.65 -5.36 -16.52
CA ARG A 217 -10.12 -5.21 -16.51
C ARG A 217 -10.52 -4.08 -15.56
N THR A 218 -10.11 -2.86 -15.88
CA THR A 218 -10.27 -1.68 -15.02
C THR A 218 -11.73 -1.37 -14.68
N SER A 219 -12.69 -1.71 -15.54
CA SER A 219 -14.12 -1.58 -15.23
C SER A 219 -14.56 -2.47 -14.07
N LEU A 220 -14.20 -3.76 -14.12
CA LEU A 220 -14.50 -4.71 -13.04
C LEU A 220 -13.76 -4.33 -11.75
N LEU A 221 -12.49 -3.92 -11.86
CA LEU A 221 -11.73 -3.46 -10.70
C LEU A 221 -12.35 -2.20 -10.08
N GLY A 222 -12.79 -1.25 -10.90
CA GLY A 222 -13.51 -0.06 -10.46
C GLY A 222 -14.81 -0.40 -9.73
N GLU A 223 -15.60 -1.33 -10.26
CA GLU A 223 -16.83 -1.82 -9.63
C GLU A 223 -16.57 -2.49 -8.27
N VAL A 224 -15.53 -3.33 -8.18
CA VAL A 224 -15.10 -3.96 -6.93
C VAL A 224 -14.68 -2.89 -5.90
N MET A 225 -13.86 -1.93 -6.30
CA MET A 225 -13.40 -0.85 -5.42
C MET A 225 -14.55 0.03 -4.94
N LYS A 226 -15.48 0.38 -5.83
CA LYS A 226 -16.70 1.12 -5.50
C LYS A 226 -17.55 0.38 -4.47
N SER A 227 -17.79 -0.90 -4.70
CA SER A 227 -18.59 -1.77 -3.82
C SER A 227 -17.96 -1.90 -2.43
N LEU A 228 -16.64 -2.11 -2.38
CA LEU A 228 -15.89 -2.18 -1.13
C LEU A 228 -15.95 -0.85 -0.35
N ILE A 229 -15.62 0.27 -0.99
CA ILE A 229 -15.60 1.58 -0.31
C ILE A 229 -17.00 1.93 0.18
N ARG A 230 -18.04 1.71 -0.63
CA ARG A 230 -19.43 1.97 -0.24
C ARG A 230 -19.84 1.16 0.99
N PHE A 231 -19.49 -0.13 1.04
CA PHE A 231 -19.75 -0.96 2.21
C PHE A 231 -19.04 -0.41 3.46
N TYR A 232 -17.72 -0.20 3.41
CA TYR A 232 -16.99 0.24 4.60
C TYR A 232 -17.32 1.69 5.00
N ALA A 233 -17.64 2.57 4.05
CA ALA A 233 -18.11 3.92 4.34
C ALA A 233 -19.46 3.91 5.05
N GLY A 234 -20.42 3.10 4.58
CA GLY A 234 -21.71 2.95 5.25
C GLY A 234 -21.60 2.39 6.68
N TYR A 235 -20.64 1.49 6.92
CA TYR A 235 -20.42 0.89 8.24
C TYR A 235 -19.56 1.73 9.19
N ALA A 236 -18.55 2.43 8.69
CA ALA A 236 -17.51 3.06 9.51
C ALA A 236 -17.32 4.56 9.28
N GLY A 237 -18.14 5.19 8.43
CA GLY A 237 -18.09 6.63 8.18
C GLY A 237 -18.29 7.47 9.43
N HIS A 238 -19.15 7.01 10.35
CA HIS A 238 -19.44 7.66 11.63
C HIS A 238 -18.47 7.30 12.77
N ILE A 239 -17.45 6.47 12.51
CA ILE A 239 -16.53 5.98 13.55
C ILE A 239 -15.25 6.82 13.54
N ASP A 240 -15.01 7.55 14.64
CA ASP A 240 -13.79 8.36 14.80
C ASP A 240 -12.59 7.56 15.31
N ASP A 241 -12.80 6.39 15.91
CA ASP A 241 -11.71 5.55 16.43
C ASP A 241 -10.88 4.96 15.29
N SER A 242 -9.69 5.53 15.11
CA SER A 242 -8.68 5.05 14.15
C SER A 242 -8.20 3.61 14.39
N ASN A 243 -8.43 3.01 15.57
CA ASN A 243 -8.11 1.61 15.83
C ASN A 243 -9.20 0.63 15.41
N ASN A 244 -10.40 1.11 15.10
CA ASN A 244 -11.49 0.26 14.65
C ASN A 244 -11.11 -0.42 13.32
N PRO A 245 -11.28 -1.76 13.19
CA PRO A 245 -10.84 -2.49 12.01
C PRO A 245 -11.60 -2.11 10.73
N TYR A 246 -12.89 -1.78 10.82
CA TYR A 246 -13.68 -1.31 9.68
C TYR A 246 -13.24 0.09 9.27
N ARG A 247 -13.01 0.99 10.23
CA ARG A 247 -12.49 2.34 9.97
C ARG A 247 -11.13 2.31 9.28
N ARG A 248 -10.19 1.48 9.76
CA ARG A 248 -8.88 1.31 9.12
C ARG A 248 -8.99 0.78 7.69
N THR A 249 -9.88 -0.18 7.46
CA THR A 249 -10.10 -0.72 6.11
C THR A 249 -10.69 0.35 5.18
N MET A 250 -11.65 1.14 5.67
CA MET A 250 -12.23 2.27 4.95
C MET A 250 -11.15 3.28 4.52
N VAL A 251 -10.33 3.75 5.46
CA VAL A 251 -9.25 4.72 5.19
C VAL A 251 -8.21 4.15 4.21
N ARG A 252 -7.90 2.85 4.30
CA ARG A 252 -7.01 2.18 3.33
C ARG A 252 -7.62 2.12 1.92
N LEU A 253 -8.91 1.82 1.81
CA LEU A 253 -9.62 1.78 0.53
C LEU A 253 -9.68 3.16 -0.12
N LEU A 254 -9.84 4.23 0.67
CA LEU A 254 -9.83 5.60 0.18
C LEU A 254 -8.48 6.07 -0.35
N ASN A 255 -7.39 5.33 -0.11
CA ASN A 255 -6.05 5.79 -0.43
C ASN A 255 -5.87 6.04 -1.94
N HIS A 256 -5.56 7.28 -2.32
CA HIS A 256 -5.35 7.67 -3.72
C HIS A 256 -4.21 6.90 -4.40
N ALA A 257 -3.16 6.54 -3.66
CA ALA A 257 -2.02 5.81 -4.19
C ALA A 257 -2.45 4.42 -4.68
N LEU A 258 -3.43 3.79 -4.01
CA LEU A 258 -4.00 2.52 -4.43
C LEU A 258 -4.74 2.64 -5.76
N MET A 259 -5.53 3.71 -5.94
CA MET A 259 -6.25 3.99 -7.19
C MET A 259 -5.28 4.13 -8.38
N ILE A 260 -4.16 4.80 -8.14
CA ILE A 260 -3.11 5.03 -9.13
C ILE A 260 -2.34 3.75 -9.42
N GLU A 261 -2.00 2.96 -8.41
CA GLU A 261 -1.34 1.67 -8.57
C GLU A 261 -2.19 0.69 -9.39
N PHE A 262 -3.50 0.73 -9.20
CA PHE A 262 -4.49 -0.01 -9.97
C PHE A 262 -4.72 0.53 -11.37
N ARG A 263 -4.12 1.68 -11.71
CA ARG A 263 -4.24 2.35 -13.01
C ARG A 263 -5.71 2.55 -13.40
N LEU A 264 -6.54 2.87 -12.42
CA LEU A 264 -7.94 3.19 -12.70
C LEU A 264 -8.03 4.50 -13.50
N PRO A 265 -8.95 4.59 -14.50
CA PRO A 265 -9.22 5.83 -15.20
C PRO A 265 -9.69 6.92 -14.23
N ASP A 266 -9.34 8.18 -14.51
CA ASP A 266 -9.63 9.29 -13.60
C ASP A 266 -11.12 9.45 -13.31
N ASP A 267 -11.97 9.28 -14.32
CA ASP A 267 -13.43 9.35 -14.16
C ASP A 267 -13.95 8.20 -13.27
N THR A 268 -13.40 7.00 -13.40
CA THR A 268 -13.73 5.87 -12.51
C THR A 268 -13.33 6.16 -11.06
N VAL A 269 -12.17 6.78 -10.83
CA VAL A 269 -11.74 7.15 -9.47
C VAL A 269 -12.66 8.20 -8.87
N ARG A 270 -13.05 9.21 -9.65
CA ARG A 270 -14.02 10.23 -9.23
C ARG A 270 -15.38 9.61 -8.92
N GLU A 271 -15.90 8.74 -9.77
CA GLU A 271 -17.15 8.01 -9.55
C GLU A 271 -17.12 7.17 -8.27
N ILE A 272 -15.98 6.53 -7.97
CA ILE A 272 -15.79 5.79 -6.71
C ILE A 272 -15.91 6.74 -5.52
N TYR A 273 -15.21 7.87 -5.51
CA TYR A 273 -15.29 8.83 -4.42
C TYR A 273 -16.68 9.47 -4.31
N ASP A 274 -17.31 9.82 -5.41
CA ASP A 274 -18.66 10.41 -5.42
C ASP A 274 -19.70 9.44 -4.86
N SER A 275 -19.52 8.14 -5.10
CA SER A 275 -20.45 7.10 -4.60
C SER A 275 -20.52 6.96 -3.08
N VAL A 276 -19.60 7.58 -2.35
CA VAL A 276 -19.54 7.53 -0.89
C VAL A 276 -19.56 8.89 -0.22
N GLN A 277 -19.72 9.97 -1.00
CA GLN A 277 -19.79 11.32 -0.46
C GLN A 277 -20.90 11.46 0.58
N GLU A 278 -22.06 10.83 0.36
CA GLU A 278 -23.19 10.85 1.30
C GLU A 278 -22.86 10.29 2.70
N PHE A 279 -21.81 9.47 2.82
CA PHE A 279 -21.39 8.89 4.09
C PHE A 279 -20.19 9.61 4.72
N LEU A 280 -19.44 10.38 3.93
CA LEU A 280 -18.09 10.86 4.25
C LEU A 280 -17.87 12.36 4.00
N ASP A 281 -18.93 13.12 3.75
CA ASP A 281 -18.85 14.57 3.49
C ASP A 281 -18.26 15.38 4.65
N TYR A 282 -18.36 14.90 5.90
CA TYR A 282 -17.69 15.48 7.07
C TYR A 282 -16.36 14.82 7.44
N ASP A 283 -15.86 13.89 6.62
CA ASP A 283 -14.65 13.14 6.90
C ASP A 283 -13.41 13.80 6.25
N PHE A 284 -12.46 14.29 7.07
CA PHE A 284 -11.27 14.93 6.51
C PHE A 284 -10.37 13.97 5.72
N HIS A 285 -10.32 12.67 6.06
CA HIS A 285 -9.50 11.71 5.30
C HIS A 285 -10.07 11.49 3.91
N TYR A 286 -11.39 11.48 3.75
CA TYR A 286 -12.04 11.42 2.45
C TYR A 286 -11.60 12.59 1.56
N TRP A 287 -11.73 13.82 2.05
CA TRP A 287 -11.32 15.02 1.29
C TRP A 287 -9.82 15.09 1.04
N LEU A 288 -8.99 14.68 2.02
CA LEU A 288 -7.55 14.56 1.85
C LEU A 288 -7.19 13.65 0.69
N GLN A 289 -7.78 12.44 0.60
CA GLN A 289 -7.45 11.50 -0.46
C GLN A 289 -7.94 11.98 -1.84
N ARG A 290 -9.10 12.64 -1.91
CA ARG A 290 -9.55 13.30 -3.15
C ARG A 290 -8.58 14.42 -3.58
N GLY A 291 -8.13 15.24 -2.63
CA GLY A 291 -7.16 16.31 -2.87
C GLY A 291 -5.82 15.80 -3.40
N GLU A 292 -5.27 14.77 -2.76
CA GLU A 292 -4.01 14.14 -3.18
C GLU A 292 -4.10 13.51 -4.57
N PHE A 293 -5.23 12.86 -4.89
CA PHE A 293 -5.48 12.32 -6.23
C PHE A 293 -5.43 13.42 -7.31
N GLU A 294 -6.20 14.50 -7.13
CA GLU A 294 -6.26 15.58 -8.12
C GLU A 294 -4.95 16.37 -8.20
N LEU A 295 -4.22 16.52 -7.08
CA LEU A 295 -2.88 17.12 -7.08
C LEU A 295 -1.90 16.33 -7.95
N GLN A 296 -1.95 14.99 -7.91
CA GLN A 296 -1.10 14.14 -8.75
C GLN A 296 -1.50 14.16 -10.24
N ARG A 297 -2.76 14.48 -10.53
CA ARG A 297 -3.25 14.72 -11.91
C ARG A 297 -3.05 16.16 -12.40
N ASN A 298 -2.42 17.01 -11.58
CA ASN A 298 -2.22 18.43 -11.85
C ASN A 298 -3.52 19.24 -12.03
N HIS A 299 -4.64 18.80 -11.44
CA HIS A 299 -5.88 19.56 -11.39
C HIS A 299 -5.89 20.47 -10.16
N LEU A 300 -4.99 21.46 -10.14
CA LEU A 300 -4.66 22.22 -8.93
C LEU A 300 -5.86 22.98 -8.32
N GLY A 301 -6.77 23.47 -9.15
CA GLY A 301 -7.98 24.15 -8.68
C GLY A 301 -8.92 23.21 -7.92
N ILE A 302 -9.12 22.00 -8.43
CA ILE A 302 -9.95 20.97 -7.79
C ILE A 302 -9.25 20.47 -6.52
N ALA A 303 -7.95 20.19 -6.60
CA ALA A 303 -7.15 19.78 -5.45
C ALA A 303 -7.23 20.79 -4.31
N ALA A 304 -7.05 22.09 -4.60
CA ALA A 304 -7.16 23.15 -3.61
C ALA A 304 -8.53 23.14 -2.91
N ASN A 305 -9.61 23.01 -3.67
CA ASN A 305 -10.95 22.94 -3.09
C ASN A 305 -11.09 21.76 -2.12
N TYR A 306 -10.63 20.56 -2.51
CA TYR A 306 -10.69 19.39 -1.63
C TYR A 306 -9.80 19.50 -0.38
N PHE A 307 -8.60 20.05 -0.47
CA PHE A 307 -7.79 20.30 0.73
C PHE A 307 -8.43 21.35 1.65
N GLN A 308 -9.11 22.36 1.09
CA GLN A 308 -9.87 23.32 1.88
C GLN A 308 -11.06 22.65 2.60
N SER A 309 -11.79 21.76 1.92
CA SER A 309 -12.81 20.92 2.55
C SER A 309 -12.22 20.04 3.65
N ALA A 310 -11.06 19.41 3.41
CA ALA A 310 -10.39 18.59 4.42
C ALA A 310 -10.08 19.39 5.69
N ARG A 311 -9.57 20.62 5.57
CA ARG A 311 -9.36 21.52 6.71
C ARG A 311 -10.66 21.85 7.44
N GLY A 312 -11.73 22.17 6.70
CA GLY A 312 -13.05 22.47 7.25
C GLY A 312 -13.72 21.28 7.97
N CYS A 313 -13.37 20.05 7.59
CA CYS A 313 -13.89 18.80 8.16
C CYS A 313 -13.04 18.26 9.33
N GLY A 314 -12.29 19.13 10.02
CA GLY A 314 -11.47 18.75 11.18
C GLY A 314 -10.04 18.30 10.85
N GLY A 315 -9.59 18.48 9.60
CA GLY A 315 -8.22 18.23 9.17
C GLY A 315 -7.26 19.40 9.42
N GLU A 316 -7.72 20.51 9.99
CA GLU A 316 -6.85 21.65 10.30
C GLU A 316 -5.77 21.27 11.33
N GLY A 317 -4.50 21.53 11.00
CA GLY A 317 -3.36 21.12 11.82
C GLY A 317 -2.96 19.64 11.67
N ASP A 318 -3.70 18.84 10.88
CA ASP A 318 -3.23 17.52 10.48
C ASP A 318 -2.07 17.66 9.48
N TYR A 319 -0.95 17.04 9.80
CA TYR A 319 0.29 17.24 9.04
C TYR A 319 0.20 16.76 7.59
N LYS A 320 -0.66 15.79 7.27
CA LYS A 320 -0.85 15.32 5.88
C LYS A 320 -1.64 16.34 5.09
N VAL A 321 -2.70 16.88 5.69
CA VAL A 321 -3.52 17.95 5.08
C VAL A 321 -2.67 19.20 4.84
N GLU A 322 -1.88 19.63 5.83
CA GLU A 322 -1.00 20.80 5.67
C GLU A 322 0.08 20.57 4.61
N THR A 323 0.63 19.37 4.52
CA THR A 323 1.63 19.02 3.49
C THR A 323 1.04 19.05 2.08
N GLY A 324 -0.15 18.48 1.88
CA GLY A 324 -0.85 18.51 0.60
C GLY A 324 -1.30 19.92 0.21
N TRP A 325 -1.83 20.69 1.16
CA TRP A 325 -2.19 22.10 0.96
C TRP A 325 -0.98 22.96 0.57
N ALA A 326 0.15 22.79 1.25
CA ALA A 326 1.39 23.48 0.90
C ALA A 326 1.84 23.13 -0.53
N SER A 327 1.78 21.85 -0.90
CA SER A 327 2.12 21.37 -2.25
C SER A 327 1.28 22.03 -3.33
N VAL A 328 -0.04 22.08 -3.15
CA VAL A 328 -0.96 22.74 -4.10
C VAL A 328 -0.68 24.24 -4.16
N THR A 329 -0.48 24.89 -3.01
CA THR A 329 -0.24 26.34 -2.95
C THR A 329 1.04 26.74 -3.69
N LEU A 330 2.13 25.98 -3.50
CA LEU A 330 3.39 26.16 -4.21
C LEU A 330 3.21 26.02 -5.73
N ARG A 331 2.53 24.96 -6.19
CA ARG A 331 2.32 24.75 -7.62
C ARG A 331 1.43 25.81 -8.26
N ARG A 332 0.35 26.21 -7.60
CA ARG A 332 -0.54 27.29 -8.09
C ARG A 332 0.19 28.62 -8.20
N SER A 333 1.08 28.92 -7.25
CA SER A 333 1.94 30.11 -7.34
C SER A 333 2.97 30.02 -8.46
N ALA A 334 3.43 28.82 -8.82
CA ALA A 334 4.34 28.64 -9.94
C ALA A 334 3.64 28.81 -11.30
N GLU A 335 2.40 28.31 -11.44
CA GLU A 335 1.58 28.51 -12.66
C GLU A 335 1.30 29.99 -12.92
N ASP A 336 0.96 30.75 -11.86
CA ASP A 336 0.70 32.19 -11.93
C ASP A 336 1.81 33.01 -11.26
N SER A 337 3.04 32.84 -11.72
CA SER A 337 4.25 33.42 -11.11
C SER A 337 4.26 34.94 -10.94
N SER A 338 3.47 35.69 -11.72
CA SER A 338 3.34 37.15 -11.63
C SER A 338 2.37 37.63 -10.54
N ASP A 339 1.51 36.76 -10.02
CA ASP A 339 0.53 37.06 -8.98
C ASP A 339 1.19 37.18 -7.58
N SER A 340 1.16 38.39 -7.01
CA SER A 340 1.80 38.67 -5.72
C SER A 340 1.14 37.96 -4.55
N ASP A 341 -0.18 37.80 -4.57
CA ASP A 341 -0.92 37.20 -3.47
C ASP A 341 -0.64 35.69 -3.42
N LYS A 342 -0.57 35.04 -4.59
CA LYS A 342 -0.19 33.62 -4.67
C LYS A 342 1.25 33.38 -4.23
N ARG A 343 2.19 34.27 -4.58
CA ARG A 343 3.57 34.18 -4.08
C ARG A 343 3.63 34.33 -2.56
N GLN A 344 2.88 35.28 -1.99
CA GLN A 344 2.84 35.46 -0.54
C GLN A 344 2.21 34.25 0.18
N ALA A 345 1.16 33.67 -0.40
CA ALA A 345 0.55 32.43 0.10
C ALA A 345 1.53 31.25 0.04
N ALA A 346 2.33 31.14 -1.02
CA ALA A 346 3.35 30.11 -1.15
C ALA A 346 4.48 30.24 -0.11
N ILE A 347 4.92 31.47 0.20
CA ILE A 347 5.87 31.72 1.29
C ILE A 347 5.28 31.29 2.63
N ALA A 348 4.01 31.60 2.89
CA ALA A 348 3.32 31.15 4.11
C ALA A 348 3.20 29.62 4.16
N ALA A 349 2.94 28.96 3.03
CA ALA A 349 2.92 27.50 2.92
C ALA A 349 4.29 26.87 3.20
N LEU A 350 5.40 27.46 2.74
CA LEU A 350 6.75 26.99 3.12
C LEU A 350 6.97 27.06 4.63
N LYS A 351 6.53 28.14 5.27
CA LYS A 351 6.64 28.27 6.72
C LYS A 351 5.82 27.20 7.45
N ALA A 352 4.56 26.98 7.04
CA ALA A 352 3.72 25.94 7.61
C ALA A 352 4.34 24.55 7.45
N LEU A 353 4.96 24.27 6.29
CA LEU A 353 5.64 23.00 6.05
C LEU A 353 6.93 22.83 6.88
N ASP A 354 7.69 23.91 7.12
CA ASP A 354 8.82 23.90 8.07
C ASP A 354 8.35 23.59 9.49
N ASP A 355 7.25 24.21 9.94
CA ASP A 355 6.66 23.96 11.25
C ASP A 355 6.21 22.48 11.39
N VAL A 356 5.60 21.91 10.34
CA VAL A 356 5.25 20.48 10.29
C VAL A 356 6.49 19.59 10.44
N CYS A 357 7.52 19.83 9.62
CA CYS A 357 8.76 19.05 9.62
C CYS A 357 9.46 19.11 10.99
N ARG A 358 9.50 20.28 11.63
CA ARG A 358 10.10 20.46 12.97
C ARG A 358 9.30 19.80 14.08
N THR A 359 7.97 19.88 14.02
CA THR A 359 7.09 19.38 15.09
C THR A 359 6.92 17.87 15.04
N ARG A 360 6.79 17.29 13.84
CA ARG A 360 6.51 15.85 13.66
C ARG A 360 7.76 15.02 13.42
N GLY A 361 8.85 15.63 12.94
CA GLY A 361 10.12 14.96 12.70
C GLY A 361 9.95 13.71 11.82
N THR A 362 10.43 12.56 12.30
CA THR A 362 10.37 11.29 11.55
C THR A 362 8.96 10.82 11.20
N SER A 363 7.93 11.28 11.92
CA SER A 363 6.53 10.93 11.62
C SER A 363 5.97 11.61 10.36
N SER A 364 6.67 12.63 9.84
CA SER A 364 6.29 13.39 8.64
C SER A 364 7.37 13.35 7.56
N GLU A 365 8.02 12.20 7.37
CA GLU A 365 9.09 12.02 6.37
C GLU A 365 8.71 12.54 4.97
N HIS A 366 7.47 12.32 4.55
CA HIS A 366 6.97 12.83 3.26
C HIS A 366 7.00 14.36 3.16
N SER A 367 6.77 15.08 4.26
CA SER A 367 6.82 16.54 4.30
C SER A 367 8.23 17.07 4.01
N PHE A 368 9.28 16.35 4.42
CA PHE A 368 10.66 16.68 4.06
C PHE A 368 10.91 16.53 2.56
N VAL A 369 10.39 15.44 1.96
CA VAL A 369 10.46 15.21 0.51
C VAL A 369 9.75 16.33 -0.24
N VAL A 370 8.54 16.70 0.19
CA VAL A 370 7.76 17.79 -0.40
C VAL A 370 8.50 19.12 -0.28
N MET A 371 9.07 19.44 0.88
CA MET A 371 9.84 20.68 1.07
C MET A 371 11.03 20.75 0.10
N ALA A 372 11.83 19.68 0.03
CA ALA A 372 13.00 19.63 -0.85
C ALA A 372 12.59 19.75 -2.33
N ARG A 373 11.56 19.02 -2.75
CA ARG A 373 11.10 18.99 -4.14
C ARG A 373 10.28 20.22 -4.52
N ALA A 374 9.07 20.33 -3.97
CA ALA A 374 8.10 21.35 -4.37
C ALA A 374 8.57 22.75 -3.99
N GLY A 375 9.26 22.92 -2.86
CA GLY A 375 9.86 24.18 -2.46
C GLY A 375 10.94 24.65 -3.44
N THR A 376 11.84 23.75 -3.85
CA THR A 376 12.89 24.08 -4.85
C THR A 376 12.30 24.36 -6.22
N GLU A 377 11.38 23.52 -6.71
CA GLU A 377 10.72 23.70 -8.02
C GLU A 377 9.95 25.02 -8.09
N TRP A 378 9.24 25.38 -7.01
CA TRP A 378 8.56 26.67 -6.92
C TRP A 378 9.57 27.82 -6.98
N LEU A 379 10.63 27.77 -6.17
CA LEU A 379 11.61 28.85 -6.07
C LEU A 379 12.34 29.08 -7.41
N GLU A 380 12.73 28.02 -8.11
CA GLU A 380 13.32 28.09 -9.45
C GLU A 380 12.41 28.80 -10.47
N THR A 381 11.10 28.67 -10.29
CA THR A 381 10.09 29.28 -11.17
C THR A 381 9.88 30.75 -10.84
N VAL A 382 9.77 31.09 -9.56
CA VAL A 382 9.32 32.42 -9.12
C VAL A 382 10.44 33.38 -8.71
N TYR A 383 11.71 32.94 -8.60
CA TYR A 383 12.78 33.75 -7.99
C TYR A 383 12.95 35.16 -8.58
N LYS A 384 12.72 35.34 -9.88
CA LYS A 384 12.82 36.65 -10.55
C LYS A 384 11.75 37.65 -10.11
N PHE A 385 10.65 37.16 -9.55
CA PHE A 385 9.51 37.94 -9.07
C PHE A 385 9.51 38.10 -7.55
N LEU A 386 10.46 37.49 -6.85
CA LEU A 386 10.61 37.62 -5.40
C LEU A 386 11.47 38.81 -5.04
N LEU A 387 11.11 39.47 -3.93
CA LEU A 387 12.01 40.40 -3.27
C LEU A 387 13.21 39.62 -2.71
N GLU A 388 14.37 40.27 -2.62
CA GLU A 388 15.59 39.64 -2.10
C GLU A 388 15.38 39.01 -0.73
N ARG A 389 14.66 39.71 0.16
CA ARG A 389 14.28 39.21 1.48
C ARG A 389 13.51 37.89 1.40
N ASP A 390 12.48 37.83 0.55
CA ASP A 390 11.59 36.67 0.44
C ASP A 390 12.30 35.47 -0.19
N PHE A 391 13.18 35.74 -1.17
CA PHE A 391 14.08 34.74 -1.72
C PHE A 391 15.00 34.16 -0.63
N SER A 392 15.69 35.03 0.13
CA SER A 392 16.60 34.59 1.19
C SER A 392 15.90 33.79 2.29
N VAL A 393 14.71 34.23 2.72
CA VAL A 393 13.90 33.49 3.71
C VAL A 393 13.52 32.12 3.17
N SER A 394 13.00 32.06 1.94
CA SER A 394 12.58 30.79 1.32
C SER A 394 13.74 29.80 1.18
N VAL A 395 14.91 30.27 0.73
CA VAL A 395 16.13 29.46 0.65
C VAL A 395 16.53 28.94 2.03
N SER A 396 16.54 29.82 3.04
CA SER A 396 16.90 29.45 4.41
C SER A 396 15.96 28.41 4.98
N THR A 397 14.65 28.54 4.73
CA THR A 397 13.64 27.58 5.17
C THR A 397 13.85 26.21 4.52
N ILE A 398 13.99 26.15 3.19
CA ILE A 398 14.20 24.89 2.46
C ILE A 398 15.49 24.20 2.92
N LYS A 399 16.61 24.94 3.01
CA LYS A 399 17.89 24.40 3.48
C LYS A 399 17.80 23.90 4.92
N GLY A 400 17.18 24.67 5.81
CA GLY A 400 17.01 24.29 7.21
C GLY A 400 16.25 22.98 7.37
N VAL A 401 15.22 22.74 6.55
CA VAL A 401 14.48 21.46 6.54
C VAL A 401 15.32 20.32 5.95
N ILE A 402 16.08 20.54 4.88
CA ILE A 402 16.98 19.53 4.31
C ILE A 402 18.05 19.12 5.33
N GLU A 403 18.67 20.08 6.01
CA GLU A 403 19.65 19.81 7.06
C GLU A 403 19.05 19.08 8.26
N LEU A 404 17.82 19.44 8.65
CA LEU A 404 17.09 18.75 9.70
C LEU A 404 16.78 17.30 9.30
N GLY A 405 16.27 17.10 8.08
CA GLY A 405 15.93 15.77 7.53
C GLY A 405 17.16 14.85 7.50
N ARG A 406 18.35 15.36 7.14
CA ARG A 406 19.60 14.57 7.21
C ARG A 406 19.93 14.07 8.61
N LYS A 407 19.55 14.79 9.65
CA LYS A 407 19.84 14.41 11.04
C LYS A 407 18.87 13.37 11.58
N ILE A 408 17.62 13.38 11.11
CA ILE A 408 16.54 12.60 11.72
C ILE A 408 15.99 11.49 10.81
N SER A 409 16.14 11.60 9.49
CA SER A 409 15.64 10.66 8.49
C SER A 409 16.78 9.84 7.86
N LEU A 410 17.68 9.31 8.70
CA LEU A 410 18.93 8.65 8.28
C LEU A 410 18.74 7.43 7.37
N ASP A 411 17.57 6.78 7.40
CA ASP A 411 17.28 5.55 6.64
C ASP A 411 16.23 5.76 5.54
N SER A 412 15.88 7.01 5.22
CA SER A 412 14.86 7.32 4.21
C SER A 412 15.44 7.36 2.80
N PHE A 413 15.23 6.28 2.03
CA PHE A 413 15.59 6.25 0.61
C PHE A 413 14.88 7.36 -0.21
N GLN A 414 13.62 7.67 0.10
CA GLN A 414 12.85 8.69 -0.63
C GLN A 414 13.38 10.09 -0.37
N PHE A 415 13.70 10.42 0.89
CA PHE A 415 14.32 11.69 1.26
C PHE A 415 15.71 11.82 0.64
N ASP A 416 16.55 10.79 0.75
CA ASP A 416 17.90 10.81 0.17
C ASP A 416 17.89 10.99 -1.34
N ARG A 417 16.93 10.36 -2.03
CA ARG A 417 16.73 10.57 -3.47
C ARG A 417 16.34 12.01 -3.75
N ALA A 418 15.37 12.56 -3.02
CA ALA A 418 14.92 13.93 -3.20
C ALA A 418 16.05 14.94 -2.94
N VAL A 419 16.81 14.79 -1.86
CA VAL A 419 17.93 15.68 -1.54
C VAL A 419 19.01 15.63 -2.62
N ARG A 420 19.40 14.43 -3.08
CA ARG A 420 20.38 14.26 -4.17
C ARG A 420 19.96 14.96 -5.46
N GLU A 421 18.66 15.00 -5.73
CA GLU A 421 18.13 15.63 -6.94
C GLU A 421 17.97 17.16 -6.80
N TYR A 422 17.42 17.63 -5.67
CA TYR A 422 16.96 19.02 -5.53
C TYR A 422 17.93 19.95 -4.79
N GLU A 423 18.82 19.46 -3.92
CA GLU A 423 19.81 20.32 -3.26
C GLU A 423 20.85 20.93 -4.23
N PRO A 424 21.39 20.18 -5.22
CA PRO A 424 22.28 20.78 -6.23
C PRO A 424 21.57 21.83 -7.09
N ARG A 425 20.27 21.64 -7.34
CA ARG A 425 19.42 22.61 -8.05
C ARG A 425 19.26 23.89 -7.24
N LEU A 426 18.92 23.77 -5.96
CA LEU A 426 18.83 24.91 -5.04
C LEU A 426 20.16 25.68 -4.93
N SER A 427 21.28 24.96 -4.88
CA SER A 427 22.62 25.58 -4.82
C SER A 427 22.93 26.41 -6.07
N ARG A 428 22.68 25.85 -7.27
CA ARG A 428 22.84 26.57 -8.55
C ARG A 428 21.92 27.80 -8.64
N LEU A 429 20.70 27.71 -8.12
CA LEU A 429 19.78 28.84 -8.09
C LEU A 429 20.31 30.00 -7.23
N ILE A 430 20.93 29.70 -6.10
CA ILE A 430 21.53 30.71 -5.22
C ILE A 430 22.71 31.41 -5.91
N GLU A 431 23.58 30.65 -6.58
CA GLU A 431 24.71 31.19 -7.35
C GLU A 431 24.23 32.11 -8.46
N ARG A 432 23.22 31.66 -9.22
CA ARG A 432 22.61 32.45 -10.29
C ARG A 432 21.99 33.75 -9.78
N ASN A 433 21.30 33.73 -8.63
CA ASN A 433 20.71 34.94 -8.06
C ASN A 433 21.77 35.93 -7.54
N ARG A 434 22.97 35.45 -7.18
CA ARG A 434 24.12 36.27 -6.79
C ARG A 434 24.90 36.85 -7.99
N GLY A 435 24.47 36.57 -9.22
CA GLY A 435 25.15 37.03 -10.43
C GLY A 435 26.45 36.28 -10.75
N VAL A 436 26.68 35.11 -10.14
CA VAL A 436 27.82 34.24 -10.47
C VAL A 436 27.44 33.42 -11.70
N PRO A 437 28.20 33.48 -12.82
CA PRO A 437 27.95 32.62 -13.97
C PRO A 437 28.17 31.16 -13.58
N THR A 438 27.15 30.32 -13.80
CA THR A 438 27.23 28.85 -13.64
C THR A 438 27.94 28.18 -14.79
#